data_AF-G3YER1-F1
#
_entry.id   AF-G3YER1-F1
#
_cell.length_a   1.000
_cell.length_b   1.000
_cell.length_c   1.000
_cell.angle_alpha   90.00
_cell.angle_beta   90.00
_cell.angle_gamma   90.00
#
_symmetry.space_group_name_H-M   'P 1'
#
loop_
_entity.id
_entity.type
_entity.pdbx_description
1 polymer ?
#
loop_
_entity_poly.entity_id
_entity_poly.type
_entity_poly.pdbx_seq_one_letter_code
_entity_poly.pdbx_strand_id
1 'polypeptide(L)'
;MPVYMLYGFRWPRAGFTGIRVYIVLHNLEDATAEYLQQPLTSELVLESLKKTEPGIVSRLPNLRFIEQYDPEDTSDDAVSKPYAYVGGKVISIPEDVGPTPETSWKPEDIFKEEPLEKDAMEALTEFRDKYAAGERIGWWIVYNGDPERWFPHDEEEDGDSFDDGYDEEGSYADGGEYESDQTQTPPETPSSATMRFPERLTRLFARRTA
;
A
#
# COMPACT_ATOMS: atom_id res chain seq x y z
N MET A 1 17.11 9.45 -7.50
CA MET A 1 16.53 8.09 -7.57
C MET A 1 17.37 7.07 -6.77
N PRO A 2 16.93 6.60 -5.59
CA PRO A 2 17.72 5.64 -4.81
C PRO A 2 17.55 4.18 -5.25
N VAL A 3 18.63 3.43 -5.07
CA VAL A 3 18.58 1.96 -5.00
C VAL A 3 18.72 1.54 -3.54
N TYR A 4 17.89 0.61 -3.10
CA TYR A 4 17.96 0.04 -1.77
C TYR A 4 18.50 -1.38 -1.82
N MET A 5 19.46 -1.68 -0.95
CA MET A 5 19.81 -3.05 -0.61
C MET A 5 19.23 -3.37 0.76
N LEU A 6 18.35 -4.37 0.85
CA LEU A 6 17.68 -4.70 2.10
C LEU A 6 17.71 -6.20 2.39
N TYR A 7 17.77 -6.55 3.68
CA TYR A 7 17.52 -7.89 4.17
C TYR A 7 16.11 -7.95 4.76
N GLY A 8 15.25 -8.76 4.14
CA GLY A 8 13.81 -8.64 4.32
C GLY A 8 13.01 -9.66 3.52
N PHE A 9 11.71 -9.42 3.42
CA PHE A 9 10.78 -10.22 2.63
C PHE A 9 9.76 -9.31 1.93
N ARG A 10 9.01 -9.89 0.99
CA ARG A 10 7.92 -9.20 0.29
C ARG A 10 6.63 -9.35 1.09
N TRP A 11 5.95 -8.26 1.40
CA TRP A 11 4.61 -8.24 1.97
C TRP A 11 3.60 -8.02 0.84
N PRO A 12 2.78 -9.02 0.50
CA PRO A 12 1.77 -8.88 -0.55
C PRO A 12 0.77 -7.76 -0.23
N ARG A 13 0.33 -7.02 -1.25
CA ARG A 13 -0.76 -6.04 -1.09
C ARG A 13 -2.11 -6.71 -0.94
N ALA A 14 -2.33 -7.76 -1.72
CA ALA A 14 -3.55 -8.57 -1.70
C ALA A 14 -3.46 -9.72 -0.67
N GLY A 15 -4.59 -10.38 -0.44
CA GLY A 15 -4.71 -11.50 0.50
C GLY A 15 -5.16 -11.06 1.89
N PHE A 16 -5.60 -12.03 2.69
CA PHE A 16 -6.22 -11.80 3.99
C PHE A 16 -5.30 -11.10 5.01
N THR A 17 -3.99 -11.31 4.88
CA THR A 17 -2.96 -10.65 5.71
C THR A 17 -2.15 -9.60 4.94
N GLY A 18 -2.60 -9.26 3.72
CA GLY A 18 -1.91 -8.31 2.85
C GLY A 18 -2.05 -6.87 3.33
N ILE A 19 -1.21 -5.99 2.79
CA ILE A 19 -1.11 -4.56 3.18
C ILE A 19 -2.48 -3.86 3.13
N ARG A 20 -3.25 -4.06 2.05
CA ARG A 20 -4.58 -3.45 1.89
C ARG A 20 -5.54 -3.86 3.00
N VAL A 21 -5.58 -5.15 3.33
CA VAL A 21 -6.44 -5.67 4.39
C VAL A 21 -5.94 -5.24 5.76
N TYR A 22 -4.63 -5.19 5.97
CA TYR A 22 -4.04 -4.67 7.21
C TYR A 22 -4.49 -3.24 7.50
N ILE A 23 -4.35 -2.34 6.52
CA ILE A 23 -4.77 -0.92 6.66
C ILE A 23 -6.25 -0.83 7.04
N VAL A 24 -7.13 -1.59 6.37
CA VAL A 24 -8.57 -1.61 6.67
C VAL A 24 -8.86 -2.18 8.06
N LEU A 25 -8.28 -3.33 8.42
CA LEU A 25 -8.55 -3.98 9.71
C LEU A 25 -8.06 -3.17 10.92
N HIS A 26 -7.03 -2.35 10.71
CA HIS A 26 -6.46 -1.49 11.74
C HIS A 26 -6.98 -0.05 11.69
N ASN A 27 -7.98 0.24 10.84
CA ASN A 27 -8.60 1.56 10.67
C ASN A 27 -7.58 2.68 10.45
N LEU A 28 -6.61 2.46 9.55
CA LEU A 28 -5.59 3.45 9.21
C LEU A 28 -6.09 4.32 8.05
N GLU A 29 -7.07 5.19 8.33
CA GLU A 29 -7.81 5.95 7.30
C GLU A 29 -6.92 6.88 6.46
N ASP A 30 -5.89 7.45 7.08
CA ASP A 30 -4.93 8.34 6.40
C ASP A 30 -3.75 7.60 5.75
N ALA A 31 -3.71 6.26 5.82
CA ALA A 31 -2.64 5.45 5.23
C ALA A 31 -3.01 4.98 3.82
N THR A 32 -2.03 4.96 2.92
CA THR A 32 -2.21 4.46 1.54
C THR A 32 -1.60 3.07 1.37
N ALA A 33 -2.33 2.10 0.82
CA ALA A 33 -1.78 0.76 0.61
C ALA A 33 -0.84 0.69 -0.62
N GLU A 34 -0.95 1.67 -1.50
CA GLU A 34 -0.30 1.77 -2.79
C GLU A 34 1.03 2.52 -2.72
N TYR A 35 1.22 3.35 -1.68
CA TYR A 35 2.41 4.14 -1.42
C TYR A 35 2.84 4.04 0.05
N LEU A 36 3.35 2.86 0.42
CA LEU A 36 3.73 2.51 1.78
C LEU A 36 4.95 3.31 2.28
N GLN A 37 5.85 3.73 1.39
CA GLN A 37 7.02 4.56 1.72
C GLN A 37 6.69 6.03 2.02
N GLN A 38 5.45 6.47 1.76
CA GLN A 38 5.02 7.82 2.10
C GLN A 38 5.18 8.06 3.61
N PRO A 39 5.76 9.19 4.06
CA PRO A 39 6.12 9.38 5.46
C PRO A 39 4.98 9.14 6.46
N LEU A 40 3.80 9.71 6.21
CA LEU A 40 2.62 9.54 7.07
C LEU A 40 2.14 8.09 7.09
N THR A 41 2.03 7.46 5.93
CA THR A 41 1.62 6.05 5.78
C THR A 41 2.59 5.12 6.52
N SER A 42 3.90 5.30 6.32
CA SER A 42 4.94 4.53 7.01
C SER A 42 4.84 4.69 8.53
N GLU A 43 4.63 5.91 9.02
CA GLU A 43 4.45 6.20 10.44
C GLU A 43 3.23 5.49 11.00
N LEU A 44 2.05 5.66 10.38
CA LEU A 44 0.79 5.05 10.83
C LEU A 44 0.86 3.52 10.88
N VAL A 45 1.45 2.90 9.86
CA VAL A 45 1.62 1.44 9.81
C VAL A 45 2.60 0.98 10.89
N LEU A 46 3.73 1.68 11.10
CA LEU A 46 4.68 1.35 12.16
C LEU A 46 4.07 1.52 13.56
N GLU A 47 3.29 2.58 13.79
CA GLU A 47 2.59 2.78 15.06
C GLU A 47 1.53 1.71 15.34
N SER A 48 0.78 1.32 14.31
CA SER A 48 -0.15 0.21 14.40
C SER A 48 0.57 -1.08 14.79
N LEU A 49 1.67 -1.41 14.11
CA LEU A 49 2.49 -2.59 14.42
C LEU A 49 3.11 -2.54 15.82
N LYS A 50 3.51 -1.37 16.32
CA LYS A 50 3.97 -1.22 17.72
C LYS A 50 2.88 -1.57 18.73
N LYS A 51 1.61 -1.29 18.42
CA LYS A 51 0.47 -1.60 19.28
C LYS A 51 0.07 -3.08 19.19
N THR A 52 0.06 -3.64 17.99
CA THR A 52 -0.47 -5.00 17.72
C THR A 52 0.60 -6.07 17.88
N GLU A 53 1.84 -5.76 17.50
CA GLU A 53 2.99 -6.65 17.48
C GLU A 53 4.20 -6.09 18.25
N PRO A 54 4.04 -5.63 19.52
CA PRO A 54 5.13 -4.99 20.26
C PRO A 54 6.37 -5.90 20.42
N GLY A 55 6.16 -7.21 20.55
CA GLY A 55 7.25 -8.20 20.65
C GLY A 55 8.07 -8.37 19.36
N ILE A 56 7.48 -8.10 18.19
CA ILE A 56 8.19 -8.13 16.91
C ILE A 56 8.91 -6.80 16.69
N VAL A 57 8.19 -5.68 16.83
CA VAL A 57 8.74 -4.36 16.47
C VAL A 57 9.88 -3.92 17.39
N SER A 58 9.82 -4.24 18.69
CA SER A 58 10.90 -3.91 19.64
C SER A 58 12.24 -4.56 19.30
N ARG A 59 12.22 -5.69 18.58
CA ARG A 59 13.40 -6.42 18.10
C ARG A 59 13.83 -6.04 16.69
N LEU A 60 13.08 -5.16 16.02
CA LEU A 60 13.35 -4.66 14.67
C LEU A 60 13.44 -3.13 14.69
N PRO A 61 14.46 -2.54 15.35
CA PRO A 61 14.56 -1.08 15.51
C PRO A 61 14.75 -0.32 14.19
N ASN A 62 15.25 -1.00 13.15
CA ASN A 62 15.49 -0.43 11.82
C ASN A 62 14.44 -0.88 10.78
N LEU A 63 13.26 -1.31 11.23
CA LEU A 63 12.18 -1.75 10.36
C LEU A 63 11.77 -0.62 9.40
N ARG A 64 11.83 -0.90 8.10
CA ARG A 64 11.42 0.03 7.05
C ARG A 64 10.63 -0.68 5.98
N PHE A 65 9.68 0.05 5.40
CA PHE A 65 8.99 -0.37 4.18
C PHE A 65 9.70 0.21 2.97
N ILE A 66 9.88 -0.59 1.92
CA ILE A 66 10.52 -0.19 0.67
C ILE A 66 9.65 -0.67 -0.50
N GLU A 67 9.52 0.15 -1.52
CA GLU A 67 8.71 -0.09 -2.70
C GLU A 67 9.57 -0.05 -3.95
N GLN A 68 9.18 -0.87 -4.92
CA GLN A 68 9.64 -0.70 -6.29
C GLN A 68 8.70 0.29 -6.96
N TYR A 69 9.27 1.33 -7.55
CA TYR A 69 8.55 2.32 -8.32
C TYR A 69 9.42 2.82 -9.46
N ASP A 70 8.80 3.03 -10.61
CA ASP A 70 9.42 3.57 -11.81
C ASP A 70 8.44 4.60 -12.39
N PRO A 71 8.75 5.91 -12.32
CA PRO A 71 7.85 6.96 -12.78
C PRO A 71 7.60 6.92 -14.30
N GLU A 72 8.45 6.23 -15.07
CA GLU A 72 8.27 6.05 -16.52
C GLU A 72 7.44 4.80 -16.87
N ASP A 73 7.08 3.96 -15.88
CA ASP A 73 6.26 2.78 -16.09
C ASP A 73 4.81 3.17 -16.36
N THR A 74 4.28 2.77 -17.53
CA THR A 74 2.89 3.00 -17.94
C THR A 74 2.06 1.72 -17.96
N SER A 75 2.55 0.63 -17.38
CA SER A 75 1.81 -0.64 -17.28
C SER A 75 0.70 -0.57 -16.24
N ASP A 76 -0.14 -1.62 -16.17
CA ASP A 76 -1.19 -1.74 -15.15
C ASP A 76 -0.62 -1.71 -13.71
N ASP A 77 0.67 -2.06 -13.55
CA ASP A 77 1.39 -2.07 -12.27
C ASP A 77 2.18 -0.76 -12.02
N ALA A 78 1.93 0.30 -12.80
CA ALA A 78 2.58 1.60 -12.68
C ALA A 78 2.33 2.26 -11.31
N VAL A 79 1.08 2.19 -10.84
CA VAL A 79 0.69 2.82 -9.56
C VAL A 79 1.35 2.11 -8.38
N SER A 80 1.34 0.78 -8.38
CA SER A 80 1.92 0.00 -7.31
C SER A 80 2.17 -1.44 -7.75
N LYS A 81 3.32 -2.02 -7.36
CA LYS A 81 3.60 -3.44 -7.54
C LYS A 81 2.67 -4.33 -6.69
N PRO A 82 2.57 -5.64 -6.92
CA PRO A 82 1.72 -6.51 -6.10
C PRO A 82 2.19 -6.69 -4.64
N TYR A 83 3.36 -6.16 -4.27
CA TYR A 83 3.95 -6.23 -2.94
C TYR A 83 4.81 -5.01 -2.62
N ALA A 84 5.04 -4.77 -1.34
CA ALA A 84 6.14 -3.94 -0.84
C ALA A 84 7.15 -4.81 -0.09
N TYR A 85 8.33 -4.29 0.20
CA TYR A 85 9.36 -4.97 0.97
C TYR A 85 9.32 -4.52 2.42
N VAL A 86 9.44 -5.47 3.33
CA VAL A 86 9.67 -5.23 4.75
C VAL A 86 11.14 -5.53 5.03
N GLY A 87 11.92 -4.49 5.30
CA GLY A 87 13.35 -4.59 5.55
C GLY A 87 13.68 -4.45 7.04
N GLY A 88 14.38 -5.44 7.60
CA GLY A 88 14.97 -5.33 8.94
C GLY A 88 16.33 -4.62 8.93
N LYS A 89 17.06 -4.72 7.81
CA LYS A 89 18.27 -3.94 7.50
C LYS A 89 18.08 -3.32 6.12
N VAL A 90 18.26 -2.01 5.99
CA VAL A 90 18.13 -1.29 4.72
C VAL A 90 19.31 -0.35 4.56
N ILE A 91 20.01 -0.50 3.44
CA ILE A 91 21.10 0.36 2.98
C ILE A 91 20.57 1.10 1.75
N SER A 92 20.70 2.42 1.74
CA SER A 92 20.30 3.26 0.61
C SER A 92 21.53 3.73 -0.15
N ILE A 93 21.47 3.61 -1.47
CA ILE A 93 22.45 4.13 -2.42
C ILE A 93 21.83 5.38 -3.06
N PRO A 94 22.13 6.58 -2.54
CA PRO A 94 21.59 7.82 -3.09
C PRO A 94 22.31 8.22 -4.38
N GLU A 95 21.60 8.93 -5.26
CA GLU A 95 22.13 9.42 -6.54
C GLU A 95 22.95 10.71 -6.39
N ASP A 96 22.48 11.65 -5.56
CA ASP A 96 22.95 13.04 -5.57
C ASP A 96 24.06 13.38 -4.57
N VAL A 97 24.56 12.39 -3.83
CA VAL A 97 25.69 12.60 -2.93
C VAL A 97 26.94 12.29 -3.74
N GLY A 98 27.58 13.33 -4.28
CA GLY A 98 28.86 13.22 -5.00
C GLY A 98 29.86 12.33 -4.24
N PRO A 99 30.84 11.71 -4.92
CA PRO A 99 31.52 10.49 -4.50
C PRO A 99 31.93 10.52 -3.01
N THR A 100 31.07 9.98 -2.15
CA THR A 100 31.44 9.69 -0.77
C THR A 100 32.16 8.35 -0.76
N PRO A 101 33.03 8.07 0.23
CA PRO A 101 33.70 6.76 0.36
C PRO A 101 32.73 5.57 0.38
N GLU A 102 31.45 5.83 0.67
CA GLU A 102 30.39 4.85 0.84
C GLU A 102 29.51 4.66 -0.41
N THR A 103 29.75 5.38 -1.52
CA THR A 103 28.94 5.22 -2.76
C THR A 103 29.20 3.91 -3.52
N SER A 104 30.21 3.14 -3.12
CA SER A 104 30.49 1.81 -3.65
C SER A 104 30.63 0.79 -2.52
N TRP A 105 29.84 -0.27 -2.56
CA TRP A 105 29.97 -1.37 -1.62
C TRP A 105 30.46 -2.63 -2.32
N LYS A 106 31.31 -3.38 -1.61
CA LYS A 106 31.70 -4.72 -2.05
C LYS A 106 30.67 -5.72 -1.52
N PRO A 107 30.02 -6.51 -2.40
CA PRO A 107 29.05 -7.51 -1.96
C PRO A 107 29.65 -8.46 -0.90
N GLU A 108 30.92 -8.82 -1.02
CA GLU A 108 31.60 -9.70 -0.07
C GLU A 108 31.65 -9.11 1.34
N ASP A 109 31.79 -7.79 1.47
CA ASP A 109 31.87 -7.15 2.78
C ASP A 109 30.49 -7.05 3.44
N ILE A 110 29.42 -6.90 2.64
CA ILE A 110 28.04 -6.92 3.15
C ILE A 110 27.60 -8.33 3.56
N PHE A 111 28.00 -9.35 2.78
CA PHE A 111 27.56 -10.73 2.99
C PHE A 111 28.43 -11.51 3.99
N LYS A 112 29.58 -10.98 4.41
CA LYS A 112 30.42 -11.58 5.46
C LYS A 112 29.77 -11.48 6.84
N GLU A 113 29.07 -10.38 7.10
CA GLU A 113 28.41 -10.13 8.37
C GLU A 113 27.02 -10.77 8.37
N GLU A 114 26.58 -11.25 9.53
CA GLU A 114 25.17 -11.62 9.67
C GLU A 114 24.31 -10.38 9.39
N PRO A 115 23.23 -10.51 8.60
CA PRO A 115 22.46 -9.37 8.16
C PRO A 115 21.77 -8.66 9.33
N LEU A 116 21.46 -9.40 10.39
CA LEU A 116 20.76 -8.95 11.59
C LEU A 116 21.26 -9.77 12.78
N GLU A 117 21.10 -9.24 14.00
CA GLU A 117 21.26 -10.05 15.20
C GLU A 117 20.26 -11.19 15.23
N LYS A 118 20.59 -12.28 15.93
CA LYS A 118 19.76 -13.48 15.99
C LYS A 118 18.32 -13.21 16.40
N ASP A 119 18.11 -12.39 17.42
CA ASP A 119 16.77 -12.06 17.92
C ASP A 119 15.96 -11.24 16.90
N ALA A 120 16.62 -10.33 16.16
CA ALA A 120 16.02 -9.59 15.06
C ALA A 120 15.70 -10.50 13.85
N MET A 121 16.53 -11.50 13.55
CA MET A 121 16.22 -12.49 12.51
C MET A 121 15.00 -13.34 12.87
N GLU A 122 14.88 -13.76 14.13
CA GLU A 122 13.71 -14.49 14.64
C GLU A 122 12.45 -13.61 14.55
N ALA A 123 12.53 -12.35 14.98
CA ALA A 123 11.44 -11.39 14.86
C ALA A 123 11.00 -11.15 13.40
N LEU A 124 11.95 -11.01 12.47
CA LEU A 124 11.65 -10.85 11.05
C LEU A 124 10.98 -12.11 10.47
N THR A 125 11.37 -13.28 10.95
CA THR A 125 10.76 -14.56 10.57
C THR A 125 9.32 -14.67 11.07
N GLU A 126 9.08 -14.34 12.34
CA GLU A 126 7.74 -14.27 12.92
C GLU A 126 6.85 -13.27 12.16
N PHE A 127 7.37 -12.09 11.81
CA PHE A 127 6.65 -11.11 11.00
C PHE A 127 6.25 -11.73 9.66
N ARG A 128 7.22 -12.28 8.91
CA ARG A 128 6.96 -12.91 7.61
C ARG A 128 5.91 -14.01 7.72
N ASP A 129 6.06 -14.90 8.69
CA ASP A 129 5.15 -16.04 8.87
C ASP A 129 3.70 -15.57 9.15
N LYS A 130 3.54 -14.44 9.84
CA LYS A 130 2.22 -13.88 10.15
C LYS A 130 1.57 -13.13 8.99
N TYR A 131 2.33 -12.31 8.25
CA TYR A 131 1.75 -11.38 7.27
C TYR A 131 2.00 -11.76 5.81
N ALA A 132 3.01 -12.57 5.55
CA ALA A 132 3.46 -12.96 4.22
C ALA A 132 3.92 -14.44 4.20
N ALA A 133 3.08 -15.32 4.75
CA ALA A 133 3.40 -16.74 4.89
C ALA A 133 3.85 -17.33 3.55
N GLY A 134 5.03 -17.98 3.56
CA GLY A 134 5.63 -18.57 2.35
C GLY A 134 6.55 -17.64 1.56
N GLU A 135 6.58 -16.34 1.82
CA GLU A 135 7.53 -15.43 1.15
C GLU A 135 8.97 -15.66 1.59
N ARG A 136 9.92 -15.40 0.70
CA ARG A 136 11.33 -15.60 1.00
C ARG A 136 11.88 -14.46 1.85
N ILE A 137 12.56 -14.80 2.95
CA ILE A 137 13.47 -13.88 3.65
C ILE A 137 14.85 -13.96 2.98
N GLY A 138 15.44 -12.81 2.69
CA GLY A 138 16.77 -12.73 2.11
C GLY A 138 17.15 -11.31 1.70
N TRP A 139 18.28 -11.22 1.01
CA TRP A 139 18.74 -9.97 0.42
C TRP A 139 17.98 -9.64 -0.87
N TRP A 140 17.57 -8.39 -0.98
CA TRP A 140 16.92 -7.79 -2.14
C TRP A 140 17.64 -6.51 -2.55
N ILE A 141 17.69 -6.27 -3.86
CA ILE A 141 18.07 -4.98 -4.44
C ILE A 141 16.81 -4.42 -5.07
N VAL A 142 16.39 -3.24 -4.62
CA VAL A 142 15.12 -2.62 -4.99
C VAL A 142 15.38 -1.24 -5.54
N TYR A 143 14.97 -1.02 -6.78
CA TYR A 143 15.01 0.28 -7.42
C TYR A 143 13.73 1.06 -7.09
N ASN A 144 13.88 2.31 -6.65
CA ASN A 144 12.79 3.25 -6.53
C ASN A 144 13.17 4.55 -7.24
N GLY A 145 12.60 4.76 -8.44
CA GLY A 145 12.87 5.92 -9.27
C GLY A 145 12.48 7.23 -8.59
N ASP A 146 11.36 7.25 -7.88
CA ASP A 146 10.87 8.44 -7.20
C ASP A 146 10.19 8.06 -5.88
N PRO A 147 10.95 8.03 -4.77
CA PRO A 147 10.42 7.70 -3.46
C PRO A 147 9.41 8.71 -2.94
N GLU A 148 9.43 9.95 -3.45
CA GLU A 148 8.53 11.02 -3.02
C GLU A 148 7.23 11.01 -3.83
N ARG A 149 7.27 10.45 -5.06
CA ARG A 149 6.18 10.45 -6.05
C ARG A 149 5.73 11.87 -6.36
N TRP A 150 6.70 12.74 -6.61
CA TRP A 150 6.44 14.14 -6.94
C TRP A 150 5.65 14.23 -8.25
N PHE A 151 4.49 14.89 -8.20
CA PHE A 151 3.73 15.23 -9.39
C PHE A 151 3.82 16.75 -9.61
N PRO A 152 4.31 17.23 -10.77
CA PRO A 152 4.30 18.65 -11.07
C PRO A 152 2.87 19.16 -11.02
N HIS A 153 2.64 20.28 -10.33
CA HIS A 153 1.36 20.97 -10.47
C HIS A 153 1.40 21.66 -11.83
N ASP A 154 0.40 21.40 -12.68
CA ASP A 154 0.25 22.14 -13.92
C ASP A 154 0.01 23.62 -13.55
N GLU A 155 0.95 24.50 -13.88
CA GLU A 155 0.84 25.95 -13.66
C GLU A 155 -0.14 26.62 -14.64
N GLU A 156 -1.07 25.88 -15.25
CA GLU A 156 -2.06 26.38 -16.21
C GLU A 156 -3.48 25.86 -15.93
N GLU A 157 -4.09 26.32 -14.84
CA GLU A 157 -5.53 26.61 -14.81
C GLU A 157 -5.81 27.76 -13.83
N ASP A 158 -5.24 28.93 -14.13
CA ASP A 158 -5.68 30.21 -13.59
C ASP A 158 -7.13 30.48 -14.04
N GLY A 159 -8.09 30.01 -13.25
CA GLY A 159 -9.34 30.70 -12.95
C GLY A 159 -10.34 30.93 -14.09
N ASP A 160 -11.17 29.93 -14.37
CA ASP A 160 -12.58 30.20 -14.63
C ASP A 160 -13.28 30.41 -13.28
N SER A 161 -13.23 31.65 -12.81
CA SER A 161 -14.08 32.14 -11.72
C SER A 161 -15.53 31.79 -12.06
N PHE A 162 -16.16 30.88 -11.30
CA PHE A 162 -17.61 30.84 -11.20
C PHE A 162 -18.05 32.21 -10.65
N ASP A 163 -18.46 33.09 -11.55
CA ASP A 163 -19.06 34.38 -11.26
C ASP A 163 -20.45 34.14 -10.66
N ASP A 164 -20.50 34.00 -9.33
CA ASP A 164 -21.74 34.04 -8.56
C ASP A 164 -22.27 35.49 -8.53
N GLY A 165 -22.79 35.94 -9.68
CA GLY A 165 -23.48 37.22 -9.82
C GLY A 165 -24.83 37.22 -9.12
N TYR A 166 -24.81 37.49 -7.80
CA TYR A 166 -25.99 37.89 -7.04
C TYR A 166 -26.45 39.29 -7.49
N ASP A 167 -27.45 39.36 -8.37
CA ASP A 167 -28.26 40.57 -8.56
C ASP A 167 -29.58 40.42 -7.79
N GLU A 168 -29.60 41.01 -6.60
CA GLU A 168 -30.77 41.21 -5.75
C GLU A 168 -31.44 42.56 -6.12
N GLU A 169 -32.63 42.51 -6.73
CA GLU A 169 -33.86 43.25 -6.33
C GLU A 169 -34.83 43.47 -7.51
N GLY A 170 -36.09 43.05 -7.32
CA GLY A 170 -37.17 43.30 -8.27
C GLY A 170 -38.52 42.67 -7.87
N SER A 171 -39.10 43.11 -6.75
CA SER A 171 -40.48 42.81 -6.33
C SER A 171 -41.50 43.08 -7.45
N TYR A 172 -42.36 42.10 -7.81
CA TYR A 172 -43.83 42.23 -7.91
C TYR A 172 -44.49 40.84 -7.97
N ALA A 173 -45.58 40.69 -7.21
CA ALA A 173 -46.41 39.49 -7.12
C ALA A 173 -47.25 39.25 -8.39
N ASP A 174 -47.55 37.98 -8.71
CA ASP A 174 -48.92 37.43 -8.80
C ASP A 174 -48.99 36.18 -9.71
N GLY A 175 -49.65 35.14 -9.20
CA GLY A 175 -50.50 34.17 -9.92
C GLY A 175 -49.92 33.31 -11.04
N GLY A 176 -49.75 32.01 -10.78
CA GLY A 176 -49.73 31.00 -11.85
C GLY A 176 -49.30 29.61 -11.40
N GLU A 177 -50.28 28.75 -11.12
CA GLU A 177 -50.10 27.29 -10.95
C GLU A 177 -49.50 26.66 -12.22
N TYR A 178 -48.48 25.82 -12.08
CA TYR A 178 -48.15 24.79 -13.07
C TYR A 178 -47.43 23.60 -12.43
N GLU A 179 -47.88 22.43 -12.86
CA GLU A 179 -47.59 21.07 -12.42
C GLU A 179 -46.10 20.69 -12.37
N SER A 180 -45.74 19.94 -11.32
CA SER A 180 -44.49 19.21 -11.22
C SER A 180 -44.51 17.95 -12.09
N ASP A 181 -43.78 17.93 -13.20
CA ASP A 181 -43.47 16.68 -13.92
C ASP A 181 -42.11 16.15 -13.45
N GLN A 182 -42.12 15.40 -12.35
CA GLN A 182 -40.96 14.66 -11.86
C GLN A 182 -40.85 13.34 -12.64
N THR A 183 -39.98 13.30 -13.64
CA THR A 183 -39.43 12.03 -14.16
C THR A 183 -37.93 11.99 -13.93
N GLN A 184 -37.54 11.54 -12.73
CA GLN A 184 -36.22 10.96 -12.48
C GLN A 184 -36.41 9.67 -11.68
N THR A 185 -36.32 8.54 -12.37
CA THR A 185 -36.21 7.22 -11.75
C THR A 185 -34.83 7.07 -11.11
N PRO A 186 -34.73 6.67 -9.82
CA PRO A 186 -33.45 6.39 -9.18
C PRO A 186 -32.78 5.14 -9.77
N PRO A 187 -31.44 5.08 -9.83
CA PRO A 187 -30.72 3.89 -10.30
C PRO A 187 -30.87 2.72 -9.32
N GLU A 188 -31.13 1.52 -9.85
CA GLU A 188 -31.28 0.29 -9.08
C GLU A 188 -29.92 -0.20 -8.53
N THR A 189 -29.85 -0.41 -7.21
CA THR A 189 -28.74 -1.09 -6.54
C THR A 189 -28.73 -2.59 -6.88
N PRO A 190 -27.58 -3.21 -7.21
CA PRO A 190 -27.51 -4.65 -7.45
C PRO A 190 -27.73 -5.45 -6.15
N SER A 191 -28.81 -6.23 -6.15
CA SER A 191 -29.21 -7.11 -5.04
C SER A 191 -28.32 -8.36 -4.96
N SER A 192 -28.01 -8.71 -3.72
CA SER A 192 -27.23 -9.85 -3.23
C SER A 192 -27.40 -11.15 -4.03
N ALA A 193 -26.31 -11.62 -4.65
CA ALA A 193 -26.26 -12.92 -5.31
C ALA A 193 -26.14 -14.05 -4.27
N THR A 194 -27.29 -14.65 -3.96
CA THR A 194 -27.40 -15.92 -3.26
C THR A 194 -26.74 -17.02 -4.09
N MET A 195 -25.66 -17.61 -3.58
CA MET A 195 -25.00 -18.78 -4.18
C MET A 195 -25.97 -19.98 -4.20
N ARG A 196 -26.31 -20.48 -5.39
CA ARG A 196 -26.91 -21.80 -5.59
C ARG A 196 -25.82 -22.78 -5.99
N PHE A 197 -25.50 -23.71 -5.09
CA PHE A 197 -24.62 -24.85 -5.38
C PHE A 197 -25.32 -25.86 -6.31
N PRO A 198 -24.66 -26.33 -7.38
CA PRO A 198 -25.18 -27.45 -8.16
C PRO A 198 -24.90 -28.79 -7.46
N GLU A 199 -25.97 -29.50 -7.13
CA GLU A 199 -25.94 -30.92 -6.77
C GLU A 199 -25.47 -31.74 -7.98
N ARG A 200 -24.22 -32.24 -7.94
CA ARG A 200 -23.77 -33.51 -8.52
C ARG A 200 -22.24 -33.58 -8.48
N LEU A 201 -21.70 -34.16 -7.41
CA LEU A 201 -20.46 -34.96 -7.40
C LEU A 201 -20.27 -35.57 -6.00
N THR A 202 -21.25 -36.36 -5.57
CA THR A 202 -21.11 -37.23 -4.39
C THR A 202 -20.92 -38.67 -4.89
N ARG A 203 -19.68 -39.14 -4.95
CA ARG A 203 -19.27 -40.55 -4.84
C ARG A 203 -17.76 -40.64 -4.96
N LEU A 204 -17.12 -40.99 -3.84
CA LEU A 204 -15.71 -41.33 -3.56
C LEU A 204 -15.44 -40.60 -2.23
N PHE A 205 -15.80 -41.15 -1.07
CA PHE A 205 -15.09 -42.23 -0.38
C PHE A 205 -16.04 -43.04 0.50
N ALA A 206 -16.09 -44.34 0.26
CA ALA A 206 -16.69 -45.30 1.16
C ALA A 206 -15.70 -45.63 2.30
N ARG A 207 -16.08 -45.23 3.51
CA ARG A 207 -16.09 -46.05 4.75
C ARG A 207 -14.97 -47.09 4.91
N ARG A 208 -14.03 -46.83 5.83
CA ARG A 208 -13.34 -47.86 6.62
C ARG A 208 -13.10 -47.36 8.05
N THR A 209 -13.93 -47.85 8.98
CA THR A 209 -13.59 -48.01 10.40
C THR A 209 -14.29 -49.27 10.90
N ALA A 210 -13.50 -50.32 11.05
CA ALA A 210 -13.53 -51.32 12.11
C ALA A 210 -12.19 -52.07 12.03
#